data_AF-A0A842L4S4-F1
#
_entry.id   AF-A0A842L4S4-F1
#
_cell.length_a   1.000
_cell.length_b   1.000
_cell.length_c   1.000
_cell.angle_alpha   90.00
_cell.angle_beta   90.00
_cell.angle_gamma   90.00
#
_symmetry.space_group_name_H-M   'P 1'
#
loop_
_entity.id
_entity.type
_entity.pdbx_description
1 polymer ?
#
loop_
_entity_poly.entity_id
_entity_poly.type
_entity_poly.pdbx_seq_one_letter_code
_entity_poly.pdbx_strand_id
1 'polypeptide(L)'
;MGSEALFVFIAAVTVIYWFAFYRFMKETDQMNDERGRRINQIASEKTLIIVQVLLLVGVLAVDAFQWLDPTKVLALIYVVAIFGHALIRYYYSRRM
;
A
#
# COMPACT_ATOMS: atom_id res chain seq x y z
N MET A 1 -20.68 -8.86 7.44
CA MET A 1 -20.31 -8.68 6.02
C MET A 1 -19.36 -9.80 5.68
N GLY A 2 -19.75 -10.70 4.78
CA GLY A 2 -19.05 -11.96 4.54
C GLY A 2 -17.62 -11.78 4.03
N SER A 3 -16.78 -12.78 4.29
CA SER A 3 -15.39 -12.89 3.78
C SER A 3 -15.28 -12.62 2.28
N GLU A 4 -16.33 -12.97 1.51
CA GLU A 4 -16.42 -12.73 0.07
C GLU A 4 -16.38 -11.24 -0.30
N ALA A 5 -17.10 -10.38 0.42
CA ALA A 5 -17.13 -8.95 0.13
C ALA A 5 -15.77 -8.29 0.42
N LEU A 6 -15.08 -8.74 1.48
CA LEU A 6 -13.73 -8.30 1.81
C LEU A 6 -12.73 -8.75 0.73
N PHE A 7 -12.86 -9.99 0.26
CA PHE A 7 -12.02 -10.54 -0.81
C PHE A 7 -12.20 -9.76 -2.12
N VAL A 8 -13.44 -9.51 -2.55
CA VAL A 8 -13.74 -8.72 -3.75
C VAL A 8 -13.19 -7.29 -3.63
N PHE A 9 -13.30 -6.67 -2.45
CA PHE A 9 -12.75 -5.35 -2.20
C PHE A 9 -11.21 -5.33 -2.30
N ILE A 10 -10.52 -6.29 -1.68
CA ILE A 10 -9.06 -6.46 -1.78
C ILE A 10 -8.64 -6.66 -3.24
N ALA A 11 -9.34 -7.52 -3.97
CA ALA A 11 -9.06 -7.77 -5.39
C ALA A 11 -9.20 -6.48 -6.23
N ALA A 12 -10.27 -5.71 -6.02
CA ALA A 12 -10.48 -4.44 -6.73
C ALA A 12 -9.37 -3.42 -6.43
N VAL A 13 -8.99 -3.25 -5.16
CA VAL A 13 -7.89 -2.35 -4.75
C VAL A 13 -6.55 -2.78 -5.35
N THR A 14 -6.30 -4.08 -5.42
CA THR A 14 -5.10 -4.65 -6.04
C THR A 14 -5.03 -4.33 -7.54
N VAL A 15 -6.15 -4.46 -8.26
CA VAL A 15 -6.23 -4.14 -9.69
C VAL A 15 -6.00 -2.65 -9.94
N ILE A 16 -6.58 -1.78 -9.10
CA ILE A 16 -6.37 -0.32 -9.19
C ILE A 16 -4.89 0.02 -8.98
N TYR A 17 -4.26 -0.58 -7.97
CA TYR A 17 -2.82 -0.42 -7.73
C TYR A 17 -1.98 -0.88 -8.91
N TRP A 18 -2.29 -2.07 -9.45
CA TRP A 18 -1.60 -2.59 -10.62
C TRP A 18 -1.67 -1.63 -11.80
N PHE A 19 -2.84 -1.07 -12.06
CA PHE A 19 -3.02 -0.11 -13.16
C PHE A 19 -2.24 1.19 -12.93
N ALA A 20 -2.27 1.74 -11.71
CA ALA A 20 -1.49 2.91 -11.35
C ALA A 20 0.03 2.65 -11.44
N PHE A 21 0.48 1.48 -10.97
CA PHE A 21 1.87 1.03 -11.05
C PHE A 21 2.32 0.91 -12.51
N TYR A 22 1.53 0.24 -13.34
CA TYR A 22 1.84 0.03 -14.76
C TYR A 22 1.93 1.35 -15.52
N ARG A 23 1.00 2.27 -15.28
CA ARG A 23 1.02 3.60 -15.89
C ARG A 23 2.27 4.39 -15.50
N PHE A 24 2.64 4.38 -14.22
CA PHE A 24 3.87 5.02 -13.77
C PHE A 24 5.11 4.40 -14.42
N MET A 25 5.18 3.07 -14.51
CA MET A 25 6.30 2.37 -15.17
C MET A 25 6.42 2.81 -16.63
N LYS A 26 5.30 3.04 -17.32
CA LYS A 26 5.29 3.55 -18.69
C LYS A 26 5.74 5.01 -18.78
N GLU A 27 5.37 5.85 -17.81
CA GLU A 27 5.74 7.27 -17.75
C GLU A 27 7.22 7.48 -17.33
N THR A 28 7.85 6.50 -16.68
CA THR A 28 9.23 6.56 -16.16
C THR A 28 10.21 5.62 -16.85
N ASP A 29 9.93 5.26 -18.11
CA ASP A 29 10.75 4.40 -18.95
C ASP A 29 11.20 3.09 -18.26
N GLN A 30 10.23 2.43 -17.60
CA GLN A 30 10.35 1.11 -16.98
C GLN A 30 11.56 0.93 -16.04
N MET A 31 11.86 1.91 -15.18
CA MET A 31 12.98 1.85 -14.22
C MET A 31 14.39 1.85 -14.84
N ASN A 32 14.54 2.10 -16.15
CA ASN A 32 15.84 2.39 -16.74
C ASN A 32 16.36 3.77 -16.31
N ASP A 33 15.45 4.68 -15.96
CA ASP A 33 15.79 5.97 -15.35
C ASP A 33 16.13 5.81 -13.85
N GLU A 34 17.33 6.27 -13.46
CA GLU A 34 17.76 6.35 -12.06
C GLU A 34 16.77 7.12 -11.18
N ARG A 35 16.07 8.12 -11.73
CA ARG A 35 15.04 8.88 -11.01
C ARG A 35 13.86 7.97 -10.65
N GLY A 36 13.35 7.17 -11.59
CA GLY A 36 12.28 6.21 -11.34
C GLY A 36 12.65 5.17 -10.28
N ARG A 37 13.90 4.68 -10.32
CA ARG A 37 14.44 3.77 -9.29
C ARG A 37 14.49 4.41 -7.91
N ARG A 38 15.02 5.64 -7.79
CA ARG A 38 15.07 6.39 -6.51
C ARG A 38 13.68 6.63 -5.95
N ILE A 39 12.72 7.05 -6.78
CA ILE A 39 11.33 7.28 -6.36
C ILE A 39 10.71 5.99 -5.81
N ASN A 40 10.88 4.87 -6.52
CA ASN A 40 10.32 3.59 -6.10
C ASN A 40 10.97 3.10 -4.79
N GLN A 41 12.28 3.30 -4.62
CA GLN A 41 12.99 2.95 -3.40
C GLN A 41 12.48 3.78 -2.21
N ILE A 42 12.45 5.10 -2.33
CA ILE A 42 11.96 6.00 -1.26
C ILE A 42 10.51 5.66 -0.89
N ALA A 43 9.65 5.41 -1.88
CA ALA A 43 8.27 5.03 -1.62
C ALA A 43 8.16 3.69 -0.91
N SER A 44 8.96 2.70 -1.32
CA SER A 44 8.96 1.38 -0.68
C SER A 44 9.49 1.43 0.74
N GLU A 45 10.56 2.18 1.00
CA GLU A 45 11.11 2.38 2.35
C GLU A 45 10.09 3.05 3.28
N LYS A 46 9.44 4.12 2.82
CA LYS A 46 8.42 4.82 3.61
C LYS A 46 7.18 3.97 3.86
N THR A 47 6.68 3.30 2.83
CA THR A 47 5.53 2.39 2.98
C THR A 47 5.86 1.25 3.93
N LEU A 48 7.08 0.67 3.85
CA LEU A 48 7.49 -0.41 4.74
C LEU A 48 7.47 0.02 6.21
N ILE A 49 8.03 1.19 6.53
CA ILE A 49 8.02 1.73 7.90
C ILE A 49 6.57 1.94 8.38
N ILE A 50 5.71 2.54 7.55
CA ILE A 50 4.30 2.77 7.88
C ILE A 50 3.58 1.43 8.17
N VAL A 51 3.78 0.42 7.30
CA VAL A 51 3.16 -0.90 7.45
C VAL A 51 3.65 -1.60 8.70
N GLN A 52 4.95 -1.54 9.01
CA GLN A 52 5.49 -2.13 10.24
C GLN A 52 4.87 -1.51 11.50
N VAL A 53 4.76 -0.18 11.54
CA VAL A 53 4.10 0.52 12.66
C VAL A 53 2.63 0.14 12.75
N LEU A 54 1.91 0.11 11.63
CA LEU A 54 0.50 -0.28 11.61
C LEU A 54 0.28 -1.74 12.01
N LEU A 55 1.18 -2.65 11.65
CA LEU A 55 1.14 -4.05 12.09
C LEU A 55 1.33 -4.15 13.60
N LEU A 56 2.33 -3.47 14.16
CA LEU A 56 2.57 -3.44 15.61
C LEU A 56 1.35 -2.87 16.36
N VAL A 57 0.87 -1.71 15.93
CA VAL A 57 -0.33 -1.07 16.51
C VAL A 57 -1.55 -1.96 16.33
N GLY A 58 -1.70 -2.60 15.17
CA GLY A 58 -2.81 -3.50 14.86
C GLY A 58 -2.87 -4.71 15.79
N VAL A 59 -1.72 -5.34 16.06
CA VAL A 59 -1.63 -6.47 17.01
C VAL A 59 -1.99 -6.02 18.42
N LEU A 60 -1.43 -4.91 18.89
CA LEU A 60 -1.73 -4.36 20.21
C LEU A 60 -3.20 -3.94 20.34
N ALA A 61 -3.79 -3.39 19.29
CA ALA A 61 -5.19 -2.99 19.27
C ALA A 61 -6.13 -4.20 19.28
N VAL A 62 -5.85 -5.25 18.50
CA VAL A 62 -6.66 -6.48 18.51
C VAL A 62 -6.62 -7.16 19.89
N ASP A 63 -5.46 -7.16 20.55
CA ASP A 63 -5.30 -7.70 21.91
C ASP A 63 -6.05 -6.86 22.95
N ALA A 64 -5.93 -5.53 22.90
CA ALA A 64 -6.61 -4.61 23.82
C ALA A 64 -8.14 -4.51 23.57
N PHE A 65 -8.56 -4.70 22.32
CA PHE A 65 -9.95 -4.52 21.88
C PHE A 65 -10.44 -5.80 21.19
N GLN A 66 -10.93 -6.75 21.98
CA GLN A 66 -11.42 -8.06 21.50
C GLN A 66 -12.59 -8.01 20.50
N TRP A 67 -13.21 -6.84 20.30
CA TRP A 67 -14.24 -6.63 19.28
C TRP A 67 -13.66 -6.34 17.89
N LEU A 68 -12.35 -6.10 17.78
CA LEU A 68 -11.65 -5.91 16.52
C LEU A 68 -11.34 -7.27 15.87
N ASP A 69 -11.79 -7.44 14.63
CA ASP A 69 -11.48 -8.61 13.82
C ASP A 69 -10.06 -8.46 13.22
N PRO A 70 -9.11 -9.37 13.54
CA PRO A 70 -7.74 -9.32 13.01
C PRO A 70 -7.71 -9.27 11.48
N THR A 71 -8.64 -9.96 10.82
CA THR A 71 -8.75 -10.02 9.36
C THR A 71 -9.05 -8.64 8.77
N LYS A 72 -9.94 -7.89 9.42
CA LYS A 72 -10.31 -6.54 8.96
C LYS A 72 -9.20 -5.53 9.21
N VAL A 73 -8.47 -5.67 10.32
CA VAL A 73 -7.29 -4.86 10.61
C VAL A 73 -6.21 -5.11 9.55
N LEU A 74 -5.91 -6.38 9.23
CA LEU A 74 -4.96 -6.72 8.17
C LEU A 74 -5.40 -6.19 6.80
N ALA A 75 -6.69 -6.30 6.48
CA ALA A 75 -7.23 -5.76 5.23
C ALA A 75 -7.06 -4.23 5.16
N LEU A 76 -7.28 -3.51 6.26
CA LEU A 76 -7.04 -2.07 6.34
C LEU A 76 -5.55 -1.76 6.12
N ILE A 77 -4.64 -2.48 6.79
CA ILE A 77 -3.20 -2.30 6.64
C ILE A 77 -2.78 -2.54 5.19
N TYR A 78 -3.32 -3.57 4.55
CA TYR A 78 -3.07 -3.88 3.14
C TYR A 78 -3.50 -2.74 2.21
N VAL A 79 -4.69 -2.18 2.44
CA VAL A 79 -5.20 -1.02 1.70
C VAL A 79 -4.26 0.17 1.88
N VAL A 80 -3.85 0.47 3.11
CA VAL A 80 -2.89 1.55 3.40
C VAL A 80 -1.55 1.30 2.72
N ALA A 81 -1.05 0.06 2.70
CA ALA A 81 0.20 -0.28 2.01
C ALA A 81 0.13 0.04 0.52
N ILE A 82 -0.94 -0.39 -0.13
CA ILE A 82 -1.17 -0.17 -1.56
C ILE A 82 -1.33 1.33 -1.89
N PHE A 83 -2.28 1.99 -1.24
CA PHE A 83 -2.59 3.38 -1.56
C PHE A 83 -1.47 4.31 -1.09
N GLY A 84 -0.87 4.03 0.06
CA GLY A 84 0.28 4.76 0.58
C GLY A 84 1.47 4.68 -0.37
N HIS A 85 1.79 3.48 -0.88
CA HIS A 85 2.88 3.32 -1.86
C HIS A 85 2.61 4.10 -3.14
N ALA A 86 1.40 3.96 -3.70
CA ALA A 86 1.01 4.69 -4.91
C ALA A 86 1.04 6.21 -4.72
N LEU A 87 0.53 6.71 -3.58
CA LEU A 87 0.48 8.13 -3.25
C LEU A 87 1.90 8.71 -3.08
N ILE A 88 2.77 8.02 -2.35
CA ILE A 88 4.15 8.47 -2.12
C ILE A 88 4.91 8.51 -3.44
N ARG A 89 4.76 7.49 -4.30
CA ARG A 89 5.35 7.50 -5.64
C ARG A 89 4.86 8.65 -6.48
N TYR A 90 3.55 8.89 -6.50
CA TYR A 90 2.96 10.01 -7.24
C TYR A 90 3.48 11.36 -6.74
N TYR A 91 3.57 11.53 -5.42
CA TYR A 91 4.12 12.74 -4.81
C TYR A 91 5.57 12.99 -5.24
N TYR A 92 6.44 11.99 -5.13
CA TYR A 92 7.85 12.13 -5.49
C TYR A 92 8.05 12.27 -7.00
N SER A 93 7.23 11.63 -7.83
CA SER A 93 7.24 11.80 -9.28
C SER A 93 7.03 13.24 -9.73
N ARG A 94 6.28 14.04 -8.96
CA ARG A 94 6.02 15.45 -9.28
C ARG A 94 7.00 16.42 -8.63
N ARG A 95 7.76 15.98 -7.62
CA ARG A 95 8.57 16.86 -6.76
C ARG A 95 10.08 16.66 -6.91
N MET A 96 10.52 15.45 -7.25
CA MET A 96 11.89 15.13 -7.67
C MET A 96 11.89 15.00 -9.18
#